data_AF-A0A9D4IA03-F1
#
_entry.id   AF-A0A9D4IA03-F1
#
_cell.length_a   1.000
_cell.length_b   1.000
_cell.length_c   1.000
_cell.angle_alpha   90.00
_cell.angle_beta   90.00
_cell.angle_gamma   90.00
#
_symmetry.space_group_name_H-M   'P 1'
#
loop_
_entity.id
_entity.type
_entity.pdbx_description
1 polymer ?
#
loop_
_entity_poly.entity_id
_entity_poly.type
_entity_poly.pdbx_seq_one_letter_code
_entity_poly.pdbx_strand_id
1 'polypeptide(L)'
;MLDMANMTKADITMHPSYIMLDMANMTKTDITVHPSYIMLDMANMTKTDITVHPSYIMLDMANMTKTDITMHQSYITLDMANMTKADITMHLSYITLDMANMTKD
;
A
#
# COMPACT_ATOMS: atom_id res chain seq x y z
N MET A 1 15.46 2.08 4.55
CA MET A 1 14.71 1.01 3.87
C MET A 1 14.51 -0.11 4.88
N LEU A 2 13.27 -0.54 5.08
CA LEU A 2 12.93 -1.71 5.89
C LEU A 2 12.38 -2.78 4.94
N ASP A 3 12.92 -3.99 5.05
CA ASP A 3 12.56 -5.15 4.22
C ASP A 3 11.91 -6.20 5.13
N MET A 4 10.73 -6.68 4.74
CA MET A 4 9.95 -7.66 5.49
C MET A 4 9.44 -8.75 4.53
N ALA A 5 9.80 -9.99 4.83
CA ALA A 5 9.41 -11.13 4.00
C ALA A 5 8.75 -12.24 4.81
N ASN A 6 7.78 -12.92 4.20
CA ASN A 6 7.16 -14.16 4.68
C ASN A 6 6.50 -14.04 6.06
N MET A 7 5.83 -12.92 6.35
CA MET A 7 5.11 -12.74 7.61
C MET A 7 3.67 -13.24 7.51
N THR A 8 3.23 -14.02 8.48
CA THR A 8 1.85 -14.56 8.52
C THR A 8 0.85 -13.63 9.23
N LYS A 9 1.37 -12.73 10.07
CA LYS A 9 0.62 -11.67 10.72
C LYS A 9 1.60 -10.54 11.09
N ALA A 10 1.23 -9.30 10.81
CA ALA A 10 2.02 -8.14 11.16
C ALA A 10 1.11 -6.94 11.41
N ASP A 11 1.39 -6.19 12.48
CA ASP A 11 0.77 -4.90 12.75
C ASP A 11 1.90 -3.86 12.73
N ILE A 12 1.92 -2.99 11.71
CA ILE A 12 3.01 -2.06 11.43
C ILE A 12 2.51 -0.63 11.60
N THR A 13 3.13 0.12 12.50
CA THR A 13 2.82 1.55 12.70
C THR A 13 4.10 2.38 12.70
N MET A 14 4.17 3.39 11.83
CA MET A 14 5.36 4.23 11.68
C MET A 14 5.02 5.71 11.46
N HIS A 15 5.78 6.60 12.12
CA HIS A 15 5.66 8.06 11.99
C HIS A 15 6.98 8.82 11.70
N PRO A 16 7.95 8.28 10.92
CA PRO A 16 9.12 9.06 10.52
C PRO A 16 8.77 10.03 9.39
N SER A 17 9.59 11.05 9.14
CA SER A 17 9.35 12.00 8.03
C SER A 17 9.45 11.36 6.64
N TYR A 18 10.24 10.28 6.50
CA TYR A 18 10.45 9.54 5.26
C TYR A 18 10.38 8.04 5.54
N ILE A 19 9.66 7.29 4.70
CA ILE A 19 9.55 5.83 4.76
C ILE A 19 9.88 5.24 3.39
N MET A 20 10.65 4.15 3.42
CA MET A 20 10.85 3.26 2.29
C MET A 20 10.70 1.82 2.80
N LEU A 21 9.67 1.11 2.36
CA LEU A 21 9.42 -0.29 2.71
C LEU A 21 9.41 -1.15 1.46
N ASP A 22 9.95 -2.36 1.62
CA ASP A 22 9.81 -3.48 0.70
C ASP A 22 9.16 -4.62 1.47
N MET A 23 8.06 -5.18 0.96
CA MET A 23 7.29 -6.21 1.62
C MET A 23 6.89 -7.33 0.68
N ALA A 24 7.27 -8.56 1.02
CA ALA A 24 6.97 -9.73 0.21
C ALA A 24 6.27 -10.85 1.01
N ASN A 25 5.27 -11.47 0.39
CA ASN A 25 4.59 -12.66 0.91
C ASN A 25 3.98 -12.45 2.30
N MET A 26 3.20 -11.38 2.46
CA MET A 26 2.57 -11.05 3.73
C MET A 26 1.13 -11.56 3.76
N THR A 27 0.71 -12.05 4.93
CA THR A 27 -0.68 -12.46 5.19
C THR A 27 -1.18 -11.72 6.43
N LYS A 28 -2.46 -11.32 6.45
CA LYS A 28 -3.12 -10.69 7.62
C LYS A 28 -2.29 -9.55 8.19
N THR A 29 -2.16 -8.48 7.41
CA THR A 29 -1.23 -7.40 7.70
C THR A 29 -1.98 -6.07 7.77
N ASP A 30 -1.79 -5.36 8.88
CA ASP A 30 -2.35 -4.04 9.09
C ASP A 30 -1.22 -3.01 9.10
N ILE A 31 -1.27 -2.02 8.20
CA ILE A 31 -0.22 -1.02 8.01
C ILE A 31 -0.81 0.36 8.20
N THR A 32 -0.25 1.13 9.14
CA THR A 32 -0.62 2.53 9.34
C THR A 32 0.62 3.41 9.36
N VAL A 33 0.69 4.38 8.45
CA VAL A 33 1.88 5.22 8.26
C VAL A 33 1.54 6.69 8.02
N HIS A 34 2.25 7.58 8.71
CA HIS A 34 2.07 9.04 8.61
C HIS A 34 3.38 9.81 8.33
N PRO A 35 4.12 9.52 7.25
CA PRO A 35 5.32 10.28 6.92
C PRO A 35 5.00 11.55 6.11
N SER A 36 6.00 12.37 5.79
CA SER A 36 5.86 13.41 4.74
C SER A 36 6.00 12.80 3.34
N TYR A 37 6.84 11.77 3.22
CA TYR A 37 7.09 11.05 1.96
C TYR A 37 7.12 9.54 2.20
N ILE A 38 6.49 8.79 1.30
CA ILE A 38 6.51 7.33 1.34
C ILE A 38 6.82 6.73 -0.03
N MET A 39 7.61 5.66 0.01
CA MET A 39 7.78 4.72 -1.09
C MET A 39 7.49 3.31 -0.54
N LEU A 40 6.51 2.62 -1.09
CA LEU A 40 6.20 1.24 -0.74
C LEU A 40 6.27 0.37 -1.99
N ASP A 41 6.97 -0.74 -1.88
CA ASP A 41 6.90 -1.87 -2.80
C ASP A 41 6.27 -3.05 -2.04
N MET A 42 5.24 -3.67 -2.62
CA MET A 42 4.50 -4.76 -2.00
C MET A 42 4.18 -5.86 -3.00
N ALA A 43 4.59 -7.08 -2.69
CA ALA A 43 4.32 -8.25 -3.51
C ALA A 43 3.64 -9.38 -2.72
N ASN A 44 2.65 -10.02 -3.34
CA ASN A 44 1.97 -11.22 -2.84
C ASN A 44 1.35 -11.02 -1.45
N MET A 45 0.50 -10.01 -1.33
CA MET A 45 -0.16 -9.68 -0.06
C MET A 45 -1.56 -10.28 -0.01
N THR A 46 -1.94 -10.84 1.14
CA THR A 46 -3.28 -11.43 1.33
C THR A 46 -3.92 -10.97 2.64
N LYS A 47 -5.15 -10.44 2.58
CA LYS A 47 -5.88 -9.88 3.73
C LYS A 47 -5.06 -8.75 4.36
N THR A 48 -5.04 -7.62 3.68
CA THR A 48 -4.14 -6.52 4.02
C THR A 48 -4.91 -5.22 4.09
N ASP A 49 -4.81 -4.53 5.22
CA ASP A 49 -5.41 -3.22 5.42
C ASP A 49 -4.30 -2.16 5.51
N ILE A 50 -4.35 -1.16 4.63
CA ILE A 50 -3.32 -0.14 4.52
C ILE A 50 -3.95 1.24 4.69
N THR A 51 -3.44 2.00 5.64
CA THR A 51 -3.82 3.39 5.86
C THR A 51 -2.59 4.29 5.79
N VAL A 52 -2.60 5.25 4.88
CA VAL A 52 -1.48 6.18 4.64
C VAL A 52 -1.95 7.63 4.67
N HIS A 53 -1.20 8.48 5.38
CA HIS A 53 -1.43 9.94 5.41
C HIS A 53 -0.19 10.82 5.10
N PRO A 54 0.54 10.64 4.00
CA PRO A 54 1.72 11.47 3.67
C PRO A 54 1.53 12.49 2.54
N SER A 55 2.32 13.56 2.53
CA SER A 55 2.23 14.60 1.49
C SER A 55 2.53 14.09 0.07
N TYR A 56 3.40 13.09 -0.05
CA TYR A 56 3.76 12.44 -1.32
C TYR A 56 3.83 10.92 -1.17
N ILE A 57 3.25 10.20 -2.15
CA ILE A 57 3.18 8.74 -2.17
C ILE A 57 3.66 8.20 -3.50
N MET A 58 4.52 7.18 -3.43
CA MET A 58 4.76 6.24 -4.51
C MET A 58 4.48 4.82 -4.00
N LEU A 59 3.49 4.14 -4.61
CA LEU A 59 3.20 2.72 -4.33
C LEU A 59 3.38 1.90 -5.60
N ASP A 60 4.08 0.78 -5.46
CA ASP A 60 4.07 -0.33 -6.40
C ASP A 60 3.48 -1.56 -5.67
N MET A 61 2.46 -2.18 -6.26
CA MET A 61 1.74 -3.30 -5.65
C MET A 61 1.42 -4.38 -6.67
N ALA A 62 1.85 -5.61 -6.38
CA ALA A 62 1.60 -6.75 -7.22
C ALA A 62 0.99 -7.93 -6.45
N ASN A 63 0.02 -8.60 -7.09
CA ASN A 63 -0.60 -9.84 -6.60
C ASN A 63 -1.26 -9.66 -5.21
N MET A 64 -2.16 -8.66 -5.12
CA MET A 64 -2.87 -8.34 -3.89
C MET A 64 -4.22 -9.07 -3.86
N THR A 65 -4.56 -9.69 -2.73
CA THR A 65 -5.83 -10.39 -2.55
C THR A 65 -6.52 -9.96 -1.26
N LYS A 66 -7.78 -9.50 -1.32
CA LYS A 66 -8.54 -8.99 -0.17
C LYS A 66 -7.78 -7.86 0.51
N THR A 67 -7.74 -6.71 -0.16
CA THR A 67 -6.90 -5.60 0.25
C THR A 67 -7.71 -4.33 0.31
N ASP A 68 -7.70 -3.69 1.47
CA ASP A 68 -8.35 -2.40 1.68
C ASP A 68 -7.27 -1.32 1.84
N ILE A 69 -7.32 -0.30 1.00
CA ILE A 69 -6.33 0.77 0.98
C ILE A 69 -7.05 2.10 1.15
N THR A 70 -6.68 2.83 2.20
CA THR A 70 -7.15 4.19 2.44
C THR A 70 -5.98 5.15 2.37
N MET A 71 -6.08 6.12 1.47
CA MET A 71 -5.08 7.16 1.29
C MET A 71 -5.73 8.53 1.40
N HIS A 72 -5.17 9.37 2.26
CA HIS A 72 -5.45 10.80 2.29
C HIS A 72 -4.18 11.48 1.79
N GLN A 73 -4.23 12.52 0.92
CA GLN A 73 -3.22 13.59 0.69
C GLN A 73 -3.05 14.11 -0.77
N SER A 74 -2.08 15.02 -0.99
CA SER A 74 -1.97 15.91 -2.15
C SER A 74 -1.41 15.30 -3.44
N TYR A 75 -0.43 14.38 -3.40
CA TYR A 75 0.19 13.81 -4.61
C TYR A 75 0.47 12.31 -4.47
N ILE A 76 -0.08 11.51 -5.38
CA ILE A 76 0.11 10.06 -5.39
C ILE A 76 0.49 9.56 -6.78
N THR A 77 1.47 8.66 -6.82
CA THR A 77 1.76 7.77 -7.95
C THR A 77 1.49 6.33 -7.51
N LEU A 78 0.61 5.63 -8.24
CA LEU A 78 0.27 4.23 -8.01
C LEU A 78 0.53 3.41 -9.27
N ASP A 79 1.24 2.31 -9.09
CA ASP A 79 1.26 1.17 -10.02
C ASP A 79 0.70 -0.06 -9.30
N MET A 80 -0.29 -0.71 -9.91
CA MET A 80 -0.99 -1.83 -9.31
C MET A 80 -1.27 -2.92 -10.34
N ALA A 81 -0.84 -4.15 -10.05
CA ALA A 81 -1.06 -5.30 -10.91
C ALA A 81 -1.67 -6.49 -10.15
N ASN A 82 -2.60 -7.20 -10.81
CA ASN A 82 -3.19 -8.44 -10.32
C ASN A 82 -3.88 -8.28 -8.96
N MET A 83 -4.77 -7.27 -8.85
CA MET A 83 -5.56 -6.99 -7.65
C MET A 83 -6.85 -7.79 -7.68
N THR A 84 -7.12 -8.60 -6.64
CA THR A 84 -8.37 -9.34 -6.48
C THR A 84 -9.06 -8.95 -5.18
N LYS A 85 -10.33 -8.52 -5.26
CA LYS A 85 -11.11 -8.05 -4.10
C LYS A 85 -10.39 -6.91 -3.37
N ALA A 86 -10.08 -5.87 -4.13
CA ALA A 86 -9.41 -4.69 -3.60
C ALA A 86 -10.37 -3.51 -3.55
N ASP A 87 -10.47 -2.88 -2.39
CA ASP A 87 -11.17 -1.61 -2.20
C ASP A 87 -10.16 -0.51 -1.90
N ILE A 88 -10.19 0.53 -2.74
CA ILE A 88 -9.23 1.63 -2.67
C ILE A 88 -10.01 2.92 -2.50
N THR A 89 -9.81 3.57 -1.36
CA THR A 89 -10.40 4.87 -1.02
C THR A 89 -9.31 5.94 -1.02
N MET A 90 -9.57 7.02 -1.73
CA MET A 90 -8.58 8.06 -1.99
C MET A 90 -9.20 9.45 -1.79
N HIS A 91 -8.62 10.24 -0.89
CA HIS A 91 -8.99 11.63 -0.63
C HIS A 91 -7.86 12.56 -1.08
N LEU A 92 -7.85 12.94 -2.38
CA LEU A 92 -6.66 13.46 -3.05
C LEU A 92 -6.82 14.81 -3.75
N SER A 93 -5.67 15.47 -3.96
CA SER A 93 -5.55 16.64 -4.85
C SER A 93 -5.03 16.27 -6.26
N TYR A 94 -4.06 15.36 -6.35
CA TYR A 94 -3.48 14.88 -7.62
C TYR A 94 -3.12 13.39 -7.56
N ILE A 95 -3.40 12.68 -8.66
CA ILE A 95 -3.13 11.25 -8.80
C ILE A 95 -2.58 10.92 -10.20
N THR A 96 -1.57 10.05 -10.24
CA THR A 96 -1.17 9.26 -11.40
C THR A 96 -1.39 7.80 -11.05
N LEU A 97 -2.08 7.08 -11.94
CA LEU A 97 -2.60 5.75 -11.67
C LEU A 97 -2.40 4.86 -12.88
N ASP A 98 -1.65 3.76 -12.71
CA ASP A 98 -1.61 2.62 -13.62
C ASP A 98 -2.19 1.39 -12.89
N MET A 99 -3.08 0.66 -13.57
CA MET A 99 -3.77 -0.49 -13.00
C MET A 99 -3.97 -1.58 -14.06
N ALA A 100 -3.50 -2.79 -13.76
CA ALA A 100 -3.66 -3.96 -14.61
C ALA A 100 -4.30 -5.13 -13.84
N ASN A 101 -5.15 -5.90 -14.54
CA ASN A 101 -5.76 -7.14 -14.04
C ASN A 101 -6.48 -6.99 -12.69
N MET A 102 -7.38 -6.00 -12.60
CA MET A 102 -8.21 -5.79 -11.41
C MET A 102 -9.52 -6.58 -11.49
N THR A 103 -9.83 -7.35 -10.44
CA THR A 103 -11.10 -8.06 -10.29
C THR A 103 -11.79 -7.67 -8.98
N LYS A 104 -13.07 -7.29 -9.09
CA LYS A 104 -13.96 -7.00 -7.96
C LYS A 104 -15.06 -8.08 -7.97
N ASP A 105 -15.02 -8.98 -7.00
CA ASP A 105 -16.00 -10.07 -6.80
C ASP A 105 -16.72 -9.89 -5.46
#